data_AF-A0A351JAA9-F1
#
_entry.id   AF-A0A351JAA9-F1
#
_cell.length_a   1.000
_cell.length_b   1.000
_cell.length_c   1.000
_cell.angle_alpha   90.00
_cell.angle_beta   90.00
_cell.angle_gamma   90.00
#
_symmetry.space_group_name_H-M   'P 1'
#
loop_
_entity.id
_entity.type
_entity.pdbx_description
1 polymer ?
#
loop_
_entity_poly.entity_id
_entity_poly.type
_entity_poly.pdbx_seq_one_letter_code
_entity_poly.pdbx_strand_id
1 'polypeptide(L)'
;MATGAAEGKVIFNKRNPQKMRRFDFSTGASSFKLSGLLNADFEHLDFKGGAGSYTLDFGGSLQHDDSVQADISVGVCDLTIIVPHDVSTRVVMKGALTSVSPGSFLVAGSREYVNGAYNSAKPTLEIIINMSVGSLDLKES
;
A
#
# COMPACT_ATOMS: atom_id res chain seq x y z
N MET A 1 -19.19 4.33 -25.80
CA MET A 1 -19.29 5.58 -25.02
C MET A 1 -18.35 5.42 -23.82
N ALA A 2 -17.18 6.05 -23.83
CA ALA A 2 -16.16 5.87 -22.79
C ALA A 2 -15.49 7.22 -22.49
N THR A 3 -15.61 7.72 -21.25
CA THR A 3 -14.80 8.80 -20.65
C THR A 3 -14.98 8.71 -19.12
N GLY A 4 -13.99 8.76 -18.24
CA GLY A 4 -12.58 9.07 -18.43
C GLY A 4 -11.73 8.46 -17.31
N ALA A 5 -10.49 8.12 -17.65
CA ALA A 5 -9.48 7.82 -16.66
C ALA A 5 -9.14 9.12 -15.92
N ALA A 6 -9.38 9.13 -14.61
CA ALA A 6 -8.89 10.23 -13.77
C ALA A 6 -7.40 10.01 -13.47
N GLU A 7 -6.58 11.04 -13.59
CA GLU A 7 -5.19 11.01 -13.15
C GLU A 7 -5.00 11.97 -11.98
N GLY A 8 -4.28 11.54 -10.94
CA GLY A 8 -4.05 12.40 -9.79
C GLY A 8 -2.88 11.98 -8.92
N LYS A 9 -2.43 12.94 -8.11
CA LYS A 9 -1.36 12.75 -7.15
C LYS A 9 -1.77 13.30 -5.79
N VAL A 10 -1.53 12.52 -4.74
CA VAL A 10 -1.66 12.95 -3.34
C VAL A 10 -0.29 12.79 -2.69
N ILE A 11 0.18 13.82 -2.00
CA ILE A 11 1.53 13.85 -1.45
C ILE A 11 1.46 14.33 0.00
N PHE A 12 1.91 13.49 0.92
CA PHE A 12 2.18 13.86 2.31
C PHE A 12 3.66 14.18 2.44
N ASN A 13 4.02 15.42 2.10
CA ASN A 13 5.42 15.87 2.08
C ASN A 13 5.99 16.18 3.47
N LYS A 14 5.13 16.27 4.49
CA LYS A 14 5.48 16.53 5.88
C LYS A 14 4.59 15.69 6.78
N ARG A 15 5.12 15.34 7.95
CA ARG A 15 4.42 14.61 8.99
C ARG A 15 3.15 15.36 9.43
N ASN A 16 2.05 14.61 9.52
CA ASN A 16 0.82 15.05 10.15
C ASN A 16 1.06 15.17 11.67
N PRO A 17 0.91 16.36 12.27
CA PRO A 17 1.20 16.56 13.69
C PRO A 17 0.22 15.82 14.62
N GLN A 18 -0.91 15.36 14.08
CA GLN A 18 -1.92 14.62 14.84
C GLN A 18 -2.14 13.25 14.20
N LYS A 19 -2.30 12.23 15.04
CA LYS A 19 -2.62 10.87 14.60
C LYS A 19 -3.94 10.85 13.84
N MET A 20 -3.92 10.31 12.62
CA MET A 20 -5.09 10.13 11.78
C MET A 20 -5.67 8.73 12.05
N ARG A 21 -6.82 8.64 12.72
CA ARG A 21 -7.41 7.31 13.00
C ARG A 21 -7.78 6.54 11.74
N ARG A 22 -8.17 7.23 10.68
CA ARG A 22 -8.61 6.59 9.44
C ARG A 22 -8.33 7.48 8.24
N PHE A 23 -7.77 6.88 7.19
CA PHE A 23 -7.62 7.49 5.88
C PHE A 23 -8.40 6.66 4.86
N ASP A 24 -9.47 7.23 4.31
CA ASP A 24 -10.24 6.60 3.24
C ASP A 24 -9.92 7.26 1.90
N PHE A 25 -9.60 6.46 0.89
CA PHE A 25 -9.40 6.92 -0.49
C PHE A 25 -10.15 6.02 -1.46
N SER A 26 -11.00 6.60 -2.31
CA SER A 26 -11.82 5.84 -3.25
C SER A 26 -11.78 6.45 -4.65
N THR A 27 -11.58 5.60 -5.65
CA THR A 27 -11.56 6.00 -7.06
C THR A 27 -12.08 4.88 -7.98
N GLY A 28 -12.63 5.28 -9.13
CA GLY A 28 -13.19 4.39 -10.15
C GLY A 28 -12.14 3.88 -11.14
N ALA A 29 -12.36 4.13 -12.44
CA ALA A 29 -11.36 3.86 -13.47
C ALA A 29 -10.34 5.02 -13.51
N SER A 30 -9.10 4.79 -13.07
CA SER A 30 -8.16 5.90 -12.86
C SER A 30 -6.69 5.46 -12.72
N SER A 31 -5.79 6.43 -12.76
CA SER A 31 -4.42 6.27 -12.30
C SER A 31 -4.06 7.26 -11.20
N PHE A 32 -3.65 6.75 -10.04
CA PHE A 32 -3.30 7.60 -8.90
C PHE A 32 -1.95 7.22 -8.31
N LYS A 33 -1.19 8.24 -7.92
CA LYS A 33 0.01 8.09 -7.10
C LYS A 33 -0.18 8.77 -5.77
N LEU A 34 -0.14 7.98 -4.69
CA LEU A 34 -0.16 8.47 -3.32
C LEU A 34 1.24 8.28 -2.75
N SER A 35 1.89 9.35 -2.31
CA SER A 35 3.28 9.32 -1.82
C SER A 35 3.41 9.87 -0.41
N GLY A 36 4.36 9.31 0.34
CA GLY A 36 4.63 9.70 1.72
C GLY A 36 3.56 9.21 2.69
N LEU A 37 2.87 8.11 2.42
CA LEU A 37 1.66 7.72 3.17
C LEU A 37 1.90 7.59 4.68
N LEU A 38 3.09 7.16 5.13
CA LEU A 38 3.39 7.10 6.56
C LEU A 38 3.50 8.49 7.22
N ASN A 39 3.77 9.53 6.44
CA ASN A 39 3.70 10.91 6.95
C ASN A 39 2.26 11.35 7.26
N ALA A 40 1.23 10.67 6.75
CA ALA A 40 -0.15 10.96 7.13
C ALA A 40 -0.48 10.57 8.60
N ASP A 41 0.40 9.78 9.23
CA ASP A 41 0.27 9.26 10.59
C ASP A 41 -1.05 8.50 10.80
N PHE A 42 -1.41 7.63 9.85
CA PHE A 42 -2.68 6.88 9.90
C PHE A 42 -2.59 5.63 10.80
N GLU A 43 -3.65 5.30 11.52
CA GLU A 43 -3.83 3.97 12.14
C GLU A 43 -4.35 2.96 11.12
N HIS A 44 -5.31 3.38 10.31
CA HIS A 44 -5.95 2.55 9.30
C HIS A 44 -6.10 3.30 7.97
N LEU A 45 -5.62 2.70 6.89
CA LEU A 45 -5.83 3.16 5.51
C LEU A 45 -6.78 2.19 4.80
N ASP A 46 -7.88 2.69 4.24
CA ASP A 46 -8.80 1.96 3.37
C ASP A 46 -8.72 2.57 1.96
N PHE A 47 -8.02 1.89 1.05
CA PHE A 47 -7.88 2.28 -0.35
C PHE A 47 -8.79 1.44 -1.24
N LYS A 48 -9.65 2.09 -2.02
CA LYS A 48 -10.55 1.45 -2.98
C LYS A 48 -10.30 1.99 -4.39
N GLY A 49 -9.90 1.12 -5.30
CA GLY A 49 -9.67 1.44 -6.70
C GLY A 49 -10.47 0.53 -7.63
N GLY A 50 -10.99 1.08 -8.72
CA GLY A 50 -11.58 0.31 -9.81
C GLY A 50 -10.51 -0.24 -10.74
N ALA A 51 -10.66 0.05 -12.04
CA ALA A 51 -9.69 -0.35 -13.05
C ALA A 51 -8.59 0.70 -13.25
N GLY A 52 -7.35 0.30 -13.51
CA GLY A 52 -6.28 1.24 -13.88
C GLY A 52 -4.94 0.96 -13.24
N SER A 53 -4.21 1.99 -12.81
CA SER A 53 -2.86 1.82 -12.26
C SER A 53 -2.63 2.67 -11.01
N TYR A 54 -2.18 2.04 -9.94
CA TYR A 54 -2.03 2.69 -8.64
C TYR A 54 -0.62 2.53 -8.12
N THR A 55 -0.03 3.62 -7.65
CA THR A 55 1.22 3.59 -6.88
C THR A 55 0.94 4.08 -5.47
N LEU A 56 1.11 3.20 -4.49
CA LEU A 56 1.02 3.54 -3.08
C LEU A 56 2.43 3.49 -2.49
N ASP A 57 2.95 4.67 -2.20
CA ASP A 57 4.27 4.89 -1.68
C ASP A 57 4.16 5.27 -0.20
N PHE A 58 4.55 4.30 0.63
CA PHE A 58 4.57 4.37 2.09
C PHE A 58 5.82 5.07 2.63
N GLY A 59 6.44 5.95 1.85
CA GLY A 59 7.51 6.82 2.32
C GLY A 59 7.17 7.53 3.63
N GLY A 60 8.20 7.76 4.45
CA GLY A 60 8.08 8.26 5.82
C GLY A 60 8.50 7.21 6.83
N SER A 61 8.07 7.36 8.08
CA SER A 61 8.36 6.40 9.15
C SER A 61 7.12 6.18 10.01
N LEU A 62 7.06 5.04 10.69
CA LEU A 62 6.08 4.85 11.77
C LEU A 62 6.41 5.83 12.89
N GLN A 63 5.39 6.50 13.41
CA GLN A 63 5.54 7.64 14.32
C GLN A 63 5.28 7.29 15.78
N HIS A 64 4.56 6.20 16.01
CA HIS A 64 4.21 5.66 17.33
C HIS A 64 4.72 4.22 17.38
N ASP A 65 4.92 3.68 18.58
CA ASP A 65 5.29 2.26 18.77
C ASP A 65 4.12 1.30 18.45
N ASP A 66 3.19 1.73 17.58
CA ASP A 66 2.01 1.01 17.16
C ASP A 66 2.17 0.55 15.71
N SER A 67 1.72 -0.67 15.43
CA SER A 67 1.52 -1.15 14.07
C SER A 67 0.35 -0.41 13.41
N VAL A 68 0.42 -0.26 12.09
CA VAL A 68 -0.63 0.38 11.29
C VAL A 68 -1.07 -0.57 10.18
N GLN A 69 -2.33 -0.45 9.75
CA GLN A 69 -2.89 -1.33 8.73
C GLN A 69 -3.35 -0.56 7.50
N ALA A 70 -3.02 -1.09 6.32
CA ALA A 70 -3.50 -0.62 5.04
C ALA A 70 -4.28 -1.73 4.32
N ASP A 71 -5.60 -1.56 4.21
CA ASP A 71 -6.47 -2.42 3.40
C ASP A 71 -6.61 -1.81 2.00
N ILE A 72 -6.22 -2.57 0.98
CA ILE A 72 -6.21 -2.14 -0.42
C ILE A 72 -7.13 -3.06 -1.21
N SER A 73 -8.26 -2.53 -1.68
CA SER A 73 -9.24 -3.26 -2.49
C SER A 73 -9.27 -2.71 -3.91
N VAL A 74 -8.86 -3.53 -4.88
CA VAL A 74 -8.73 -3.12 -6.28
C VAL A 74 -9.31 -4.13 -7.26
N GLY A 75 -9.88 -3.61 -8.36
CA GLY A 75 -10.54 -4.41 -9.39
C GLY A 75 -9.55 -5.01 -10.39
N VAL A 76 -9.40 -4.34 -11.54
CA VAL A 76 -8.54 -4.74 -12.66
C VAL A 76 -7.40 -3.73 -12.78
N CYS A 77 -6.24 -4.01 -12.19
CA CYS A 77 -5.21 -2.99 -12.10
C CYS A 77 -3.77 -3.49 -12.05
N ASP A 78 -2.84 -2.61 -12.38
CA ASP A 78 -1.44 -2.73 -12.00
C ASP A 78 -1.18 -1.93 -10.73
N LEU A 79 -0.80 -2.61 -9.66
CA LEU A 79 -0.55 -2.03 -8.35
C LEU A 79 0.95 -2.05 -8.04
N THR A 80 1.52 -0.89 -7.73
CA THR A 80 2.88 -0.78 -7.19
C THR A 80 2.81 -0.34 -5.74
N ILE A 81 3.46 -1.11 -4.86
CA ILE A 81 3.65 -0.77 -3.46
C ILE A 81 5.13 -0.47 -3.25
N ILE A 82 5.41 0.69 -2.68
CA ILE A 82 6.77 1.11 -2.33
C ILE A 82 6.82 1.31 -0.83
N VAL A 83 7.75 0.66 -0.14
CA VAL A 83 7.95 0.81 1.30
C VAL A 83 9.39 1.21 1.62
N PRO A 84 9.62 2.00 2.68
CA PRO A 84 10.97 2.24 3.19
C PRO A 84 11.64 0.93 3.66
N HIS A 85 12.91 0.74 3.30
CA HIS A 85 13.69 -0.45 3.69
C HIS A 85 13.86 -0.61 5.21
N ASP A 86 13.73 0.46 5.98
CA ASP A 86 13.88 0.50 7.44
C ASP A 86 12.57 0.28 8.21
N VAL A 87 11.43 0.26 7.52
CA VAL A 87 10.11 0.01 8.13
C VAL A 87 9.78 -1.47 8.07
N SER A 88 9.55 -2.09 9.24
CA SER A 88 9.04 -3.46 9.35
C SER A 88 7.71 -3.56 8.59
N THR A 89 7.67 -4.39 7.54
CA THR A 89 6.51 -4.48 6.65
C THR A 89 6.12 -5.92 6.41
N ARG A 90 4.81 -6.18 6.48
CA ARG A 90 4.18 -7.45 6.09
C ARG A 90 3.08 -7.19 5.08
N VAL A 91 3.11 -7.92 3.98
CA VAL A 91 2.13 -7.84 2.89
C VAL A 91 1.41 -9.17 2.80
N VAL A 92 0.09 -9.15 3.02
CA VAL A 92 -0.78 -10.31 2.91
C VAL A 92 -1.70 -10.14 1.71
N MET A 93 -1.68 -11.09 0.81
CA MET A 93 -2.53 -11.06 -0.36
C MET A 93 -3.79 -11.93 -0.22
N LYS A 94 -4.91 -11.34 -0.59
CA LYS A 94 -6.23 -11.94 -0.72
C LYS A 94 -6.70 -11.76 -2.18
N GLY A 95 -7.51 -12.69 -2.69
CA GLY A 95 -8.04 -12.60 -4.07
C GLY A 95 -7.31 -13.46 -5.11
N ALA A 96 -7.56 -13.19 -6.39
CA ALA A 96 -7.23 -14.07 -7.53
C ALA A 96 -6.15 -13.44 -8.44
N LEU A 97 -5.15 -12.78 -7.85
CA LEU A 97 -4.04 -12.14 -8.56
C LEU A 97 -3.42 -13.04 -9.63
N THR A 98 -3.08 -12.43 -10.76
CA THR A 98 -2.48 -13.12 -11.90
C THR A 98 -0.95 -13.16 -11.82
N SER A 99 -0.31 -12.17 -11.19
CA SER A 99 1.16 -12.15 -11.03
C SER A 99 1.62 -11.26 -9.88
N VAL A 100 2.70 -11.65 -9.21
CA VAL A 100 3.38 -10.86 -8.19
C VAL A 100 4.87 -10.79 -8.49
N SER A 101 5.41 -9.59 -8.47
CA SER A 101 6.83 -9.28 -8.50
C SER A 101 7.24 -8.83 -7.10
N PRO A 102 7.79 -9.72 -6.26
CA PRO A 102 8.08 -9.41 -4.86
C PRO A 102 9.31 -8.50 -4.66
N GLY A 103 10.11 -8.27 -5.71
CA GLY A 103 11.35 -7.50 -5.57
C GLY A 103 12.31 -8.16 -4.57
N SER A 104 12.75 -7.39 -3.58
CA SER A 104 13.60 -7.83 -2.46
C SER A 104 12.83 -8.46 -1.29
N PHE A 105 11.49 -8.47 -1.33
CA PHE A 105 10.70 -9.10 -0.27
C PHE A 105 10.90 -10.61 -0.24
N LEU A 106 10.95 -11.15 0.97
CA LEU A 106 11.00 -12.59 1.23
C LEU A 106 9.58 -13.16 1.25
N VAL A 107 9.42 -14.32 0.64
CA VAL A 107 8.16 -15.08 0.70
C VAL A 107 8.08 -15.78 2.06
N ALA A 108 7.22 -15.31 2.95
CA ALA A 108 7.04 -15.85 4.30
C ALA A 108 5.94 -16.93 4.39
N GLY A 109 5.09 -17.03 3.37
CA GLY A 109 4.02 -18.02 3.29
C GLY A 109 3.37 -18.03 1.91
N SER A 110 2.30 -18.80 1.73
CA SER A 110 1.69 -19.02 0.40
C SER A 110 1.24 -17.74 -0.31
N ARG A 111 0.91 -16.68 0.43
CA ARG A 111 0.45 -15.37 -0.07
C ARG A 111 0.90 -14.23 0.84
N GLU A 112 2.07 -14.41 1.43
CA GLU A 112 2.59 -13.52 2.45
C GLU A 112 4.03 -13.16 2.12
N TYR A 113 4.32 -11.87 2.14
CA TYR A 113 5.61 -11.30 1.82
C TYR A 113 6.06 -10.38 2.95
N VAL A 114 7.32 -10.44 3.31
CA VAL A 114 7.92 -9.60 4.35
C VAL A 114 9.19 -8.97 3.84
N ASN A 115 9.48 -7.76 4.27
CA ASN A 115 10.71 -7.09 3.88
C ASN A 115 11.87 -7.42 4.83
N GLY A 116 13.09 -6.94 4.51
CA GLY A 116 14.27 -7.24 5.31
C GLY A 116 14.23 -6.69 6.75
N ALA A 117 13.45 -5.62 6.97
CA ALA A 117 13.26 -5.03 8.30
C ALA A 117 12.20 -5.74 9.16
N TYR A 118 11.44 -6.68 8.59
CA TYR A 118 10.33 -7.32 9.28
C TYR A 118 10.78 -8.04 10.56
N ASN A 119 10.11 -7.70 11.66
CA ASN A 119 10.29 -8.34 12.96
C ASN A 119 8.97 -8.30 13.72
N SER A 120 8.46 -9.47 14.13
CA SER A 120 7.16 -9.59 14.82
C SER A 120 7.09 -8.89 16.18
N ALA A 121 8.22 -8.49 16.76
CA ALA A 121 8.28 -7.73 18.00
C ALA A 121 8.38 -6.20 17.78
N LYS A 122 8.40 -5.72 16.52
CA LYS A 122 8.47 -4.30 16.18
C LYS A 122 7.13 -3.78 15.65
N PRO A 123 6.85 -2.47 15.81
CA PRO A 123 5.78 -1.80 15.08
C PRO A 123 5.91 -2.09 13.58
N THR A 124 4.83 -2.54 12.97
CA THR A 124 4.83 -3.07 11.61
C THR A 124 3.75 -2.41 10.76
N LEU A 125 4.09 -2.10 9.51
CA LEU A 125 3.13 -1.76 8.46
C LEU A 125 2.53 -3.06 7.90
N GLU A 126 1.27 -3.30 8.22
CA GLU A 126 0.50 -4.44 7.75
C GLU A 126 -0.30 -4.03 6.51
N ILE A 127 0.02 -4.60 5.35
CA ILE A 127 -0.63 -4.29 4.08
C ILE A 127 -1.46 -5.49 3.64
N ILE A 128 -2.77 -5.34 3.57
CA ILE A 128 -3.68 -6.38 3.08
C ILE A 128 -4.18 -5.98 1.71
N ILE A 129 -3.82 -6.76 0.69
CA ILE A 129 -4.20 -6.48 -0.69
C ILE A 129 -5.28 -7.46 -1.12
N ASN A 130 -6.44 -6.95 -1.50
CA ASN A 130 -7.49 -7.69 -2.17
C ASN A 130 -7.62 -7.21 -3.62
N MET A 131 -7.09 -8.00 -4.54
CA MET A 131 -7.14 -7.71 -5.98
C MET A 131 -7.92 -8.78 -6.72
N SER A 132 -8.80 -8.35 -7.63
CA SER A 132 -9.55 -9.27 -8.48
C SER A 132 -8.68 -9.82 -9.61
N VAL A 133 -8.12 -8.94 -10.45
CA VAL A 133 -7.25 -9.31 -11.59
C VAL A 133 -6.16 -8.26 -11.76
N GLY A 134 -4.93 -8.69 -12.04
CA GLY A 134 -3.83 -7.79 -12.35
C GLY A 134 -2.50 -8.16 -11.72
N SER A 135 -1.59 -7.19 -11.70
CA SER A 135 -0.22 -7.38 -11.24
C SER A 135 0.07 -6.59 -9.97
N LEU A 136 0.89 -7.17 -9.10
CA LEU A 136 1.46 -6.49 -7.94
C LEU A 136 2.97 -6.40 -8.10
N ASP A 137 3.52 -5.21 -7.98
CA ASP A 137 4.95 -4.93 -7.95
C ASP A 137 5.34 -4.35 -6.58
N LEU A 138 6.12 -5.10 -5.82
CA LEU A 138 6.61 -4.70 -4.50
C LEU A 138 8.03 -4.15 -4.62
N LYS A 139 8.26 -2.96 -4.04
CA LYS A 139 9.54 -2.27 -4.06
C LYS A 139 9.91 -1.76 -2.69
N GLU A 140 11.21 -1.64 -2.48
CA GLU A 140 11.79 -0.92 -1.37
C GLU A 140 12.39 0.40 -1.86
N SER A 141 12.38 1.41 -0.99
CA SER A 141 12.98 2.74 -1.18
C SER A 141 13.98 3.10 -0.08
#